data_AF-T0QQP3-F1
#
_entry.id   AF-T0QQP3-F1
#
_cell.length_a   1.000
_cell.length_b   1.000
_cell.length_c   1.000
_cell.angle_alpha   90.00
_cell.angle_beta   90.00
_cell.angle_gamma   90.00
#
_symmetry.space_group_name_H-M   'P 1'
#
loop_
_entity.id
_entity.type
_entity.pdbx_description
1 polymer ?
#
loop_
_entity_poly.entity_id
_entity_poly.type
_entity_poly.pdbx_seq_one_letter_code
_entity_poly.pdbx_strand_id
1 'polypeptide(L)'
;MFVWIKYGFDDMPLKMFNTNVTCDILLGFVKASFSKDVDDLCRQKSVKIGIDIEGVKKEREAHSYGLVESSEKTPAELEELQAKYEAQLEELMAVMKTVKESQSAVLDIADAQGVRVKMNERLRDRGLDVIKPRQVYELVRVGENEAHTPLKFAIP
;
A
#
# COMPACT_ATOMS: atom_id res chain seq x y z
N MET A 1 -11.80 22.02 9.44
CA MET A 1 -10.36 21.78 9.68
C MET A 1 -9.98 20.50 8.96
N PHE A 2 -8.75 20.37 8.50
CA PHE A 2 -8.29 19.19 7.75
C PHE A 2 -7.07 18.55 8.42
N VAL A 3 -6.91 17.24 8.21
CA VAL A 3 -5.74 16.46 8.60
C VAL A 3 -5.13 15.79 7.38
N TRP A 4 -3.81 15.68 7.37
CA TRP A 4 -3.06 14.95 6.34
C TRP A 4 -2.61 13.61 6.92
N ILE A 5 -2.92 12.53 6.21
CA ILE A 5 -2.60 11.16 6.64
C ILE A 5 -1.79 10.47 5.53
N LYS A 6 -0.66 9.87 5.91
CA LYS A 6 0.18 9.00 5.08
C LYS A 6 -0.18 7.54 5.35
N TYR A 7 -0.29 6.75 4.28
CA TYR A 7 -0.52 5.30 4.31
C TYR A 7 -0.14 4.69 2.97
N GLY A 8 -0.16 3.35 2.89
CA GLY A 8 0.04 2.63 1.64
C GLY A 8 1.50 2.64 1.20
N PHE A 9 1.74 2.80 -0.10
CA PHE A 9 3.09 2.79 -0.65
C PHE A 9 3.83 4.12 -0.43
N ASP A 10 5.16 4.09 -0.44
CA ASP A 10 5.97 5.29 -0.18
C ASP A 10 5.80 6.42 -1.20
N ASP A 11 5.44 6.09 -2.43
CA ASP A 11 5.14 7.04 -3.51
C ASP A 11 3.70 7.57 -3.47
N MET A 12 2.85 7.04 -2.57
CA MET A 12 1.47 7.46 -2.47
C MET A 12 1.37 8.88 -1.87
N PRO A 13 0.61 9.79 -2.50
CA PRO A 13 0.50 11.16 -2.00
C PRO A 13 -0.22 11.19 -0.63
N LEU A 14 0.11 12.20 0.17
CA LEU A 14 -0.61 12.49 1.42
C LEU A 14 -2.09 12.72 1.13
N LYS A 15 -2.94 12.13 1.97
CA LYS A 15 -4.39 12.20 1.79
C LYS A 15 -5.01 13.10 2.84
N MET A 16 -5.86 14.02 2.38
CA MET A 16 -6.48 15.03 3.21
C MET A 16 -7.88 14.59 3.62
N PHE A 17 -8.18 14.67 4.91
CA PHE A 17 -9.50 14.32 5.45
C PHE A 17 -10.07 15.47 6.27
N ASN A 18 -11.39 15.65 6.19
CA ASN A 18 -12.12 16.65 6.97
C ASN A 18 -12.25 16.17 8.42
N THR A 19 -11.75 16.94 9.38
CA THR A 19 -11.83 16.61 10.81
C THR A 19 -13.10 17.16 11.48
N ASN A 20 -13.97 17.84 10.74
CA ASN A 20 -15.26 18.35 11.23
C ASN A 20 -16.35 17.27 11.30
N VAL A 21 -15.95 16.01 11.54
CA VAL A 21 -16.81 14.84 11.70
C VAL A 21 -16.37 14.10 12.97
N THR A 22 -17.16 13.15 13.43
CA THR A 22 -16.81 12.30 14.58
C THR A 22 -15.66 11.35 14.23
N CYS A 23 -14.91 10.90 15.25
CA CYS A 23 -13.72 10.07 15.05
C CYS A 23 -14.03 8.73 14.34
N ASP A 24 -15.19 8.13 14.60
CA ASP A 24 -15.65 6.93 13.90
C ASP A 24 -15.85 7.16 12.39
N ILE A 25 -16.49 8.28 12.02
CA ILE A 25 -16.70 8.67 10.62
C ILE A 25 -15.35 8.96 9.95
N LEU A 26 -14.48 9.70 10.62
CA LEU A 26 -13.14 10.01 10.11
C LEU A 26 -12.33 8.73 9.85
N LEU A 27 -12.26 7.83 10.84
CA LEU A 27 -11.59 6.53 10.69
C LEU A 27 -12.21 5.69 9.57
N GLY A 28 -13.53 5.70 9.43
CA GLY A 28 -14.25 5.04 8.34
C GLY A 28 -13.79 5.53 6.96
N PHE A 29 -13.69 6.84 6.78
CA PHE A 29 -13.20 7.43 5.53
C PHE A 29 -11.73 7.09 5.25
N VAL A 30 -10.87 7.17 6.28
CA VAL A 30 -9.45 6.85 6.14
C VAL A 30 -9.26 5.39 5.75
N LYS A 31 -9.98 4.46 6.41
CA LYS A 31 -9.92 3.02 6.14
C LYS A 31 -10.43 2.67 4.74
N ALA A 32 -11.52 3.29 4.31
CA ALA A 32 -12.08 3.10 2.97
C ALA A 32 -11.12 3.62 1.89
N SER A 33 -10.55 4.82 2.09
CA SER A 33 -9.59 5.41 1.15
C SER A 33 -8.31 4.57 1.06
N PHE A 34 -7.73 4.18 2.20
CA PHE A 34 -6.57 3.29 2.24
C PHE A 34 -6.81 1.99 1.48
N SER A 35 -7.92 1.30 1.79
CA SER A 35 -8.22 0.00 1.18
C SER A 35 -8.35 0.11 -0.34
N LYS A 36 -9.05 1.15 -0.80
CA LYS A 36 -9.25 1.39 -2.23
C LYS A 36 -7.95 1.78 -2.93
N ASP A 37 -7.24 2.77 -2.39
CA ASP A 37 -6.04 3.33 -3.00
C ASP A 37 -4.94 2.26 -3.16
N VAL A 38 -4.75 1.40 -2.14
CA VAL A 38 -3.76 0.31 -2.19
C VAL A 38 -4.20 -0.81 -3.13
N ASP A 39 -5.49 -1.20 -3.13
CA ASP A 39 -6.01 -2.23 -4.06
C ASP A 39 -5.89 -1.79 -5.53
N ASP A 40 -6.26 -0.54 -5.84
CA ASP A 40 -6.16 0.03 -7.18
C ASP A 40 -4.71 0.02 -7.68
N LEU A 41 -3.75 0.44 -6.84
CA LEU A 41 -2.34 0.46 -7.22
C LEU A 41 -1.77 -0.95 -7.39
N CYS A 42 -2.07 -1.87 -6.46
CA CYS A 42 -1.63 -3.27 -6.58
C CYS A 42 -2.16 -3.88 -7.88
N ARG A 43 -3.45 -3.69 -8.18
CA ARG A 43 -4.07 -4.18 -9.41
C ARG A 43 -3.38 -3.62 -10.66
N GLN A 44 -3.12 -2.31 -10.69
CA GLN A 44 -2.44 -1.66 -11.82
C GLN A 44 -1.03 -2.23 -12.02
N LYS A 45 -0.25 -2.38 -10.94
CA LYS A 45 1.11 -2.93 -11.00
C LYS A 45 1.11 -4.42 -11.39
N SER A 46 0.21 -5.23 -10.83
CA SER A 46 0.10 -6.65 -11.17
C SER A 46 -0.22 -6.87 -12.65
N VAL A 47 -1.07 -6.03 -13.25
CA VAL A 47 -1.34 -6.09 -14.70
C VAL A 47 -0.07 -5.77 -15.51
N LYS A 48 0.65 -4.70 -15.14
CA LYS A 48 1.90 -4.33 -15.82
C LYS A 48 2.95 -5.44 -15.73
N ILE A 49 3.17 -5.98 -14.52
CA ILE A 49 4.11 -7.08 -14.29
C ILE A 49 3.69 -8.33 -15.08
N GLY A 50 2.40 -8.64 -15.15
CA GLY A 50 1.89 -9.75 -15.97
C GLY A 50 2.23 -9.59 -17.45
N ILE A 51 2.07 -8.37 -18.00
CA ILE A 51 2.49 -8.05 -19.39
C ILE A 51 4.00 -8.22 -19.54
N ASP A 52 4.80 -7.74 -18.59
CA ASP A 52 6.25 -7.84 -18.63
C ASP A 52 6.72 -9.32 -18.60
N ILE A 53 6.11 -10.16 -17.76
CA ILE A 53 6.36 -11.61 -17.72
C ILE A 53 6.04 -12.28 -19.06
N GLU A 54 4.88 -11.97 -19.66
CA GLU A 54 4.51 -12.51 -20.97
C GLU A 54 5.50 -12.06 -22.07
N GLY A 55 5.98 -10.81 -22.00
CA GLY A 55 7.01 -10.29 -22.88
C GLY A 55 8.32 -11.08 -22.78
N VAL A 56 8.81 -11.29 -21.55
CA VAL A 56 10.03 -12.07 -21.28
C VAL A 56 9.90 -13.51 -21.76
N LYS A 57 8.73 -14.15 -21.55
CA LYS A 57 8.48 -15.52 -22.02
C LYS A 57 8.55 -15.63 -23.54
N LYS A 58 7.93 -14.69 -24.26
CA LYS A 58 8.00 -14.65 -25.73
C LYS A 58 9.42 -14.43 -26.24
N GLU A 59 10.18 -13.55 -25.59
CA GLU A 59 11.58 -13.32 -25.95
C GLU A 59 12.42 -14.59 -25.75
N ARG A 60 12.23 -15.29 -24.63
CA ARG A 60 12.92 -16.55 -24.35
C ARG A 60 12.54 -17.67 -25.35
N GLU A 61 11.26 -17.77 -25.71
CA GLU A 61 10.81 -18.70 -26.75
C GLU A 61 11.48 -18.38 -28.09
N ALA A 62 11.52 -17.10 -28.50
CA ALA A 62 12.19 -16.69 -29.73
C ALA A 62 13.69 -17.01 -29.73
N HIS A 63 14.38 -16.85 -28.59
CA HIS A 63 15.77 -17.29 -28.40
C HIS A 63 15.92 -18.81 -28.61
N SER A 64 14.99 -19.61 -28.08
CA SER A 64 15.02 -21.07 -28.24
C SER A 64 14.89 -21.53 -29.70
N TYR A 65 14.19 -20.75 -30.52
CA TYR A 65 14.01 -21.00 -31.95
C TYR A 65 15.09 -20.37 -32.83
N GLY A 66 16.09 -19.70 -32.23
CA GLY A 66 17.15 -19.00 -32.97
C GLY A 66 16.64 -17.80 -33.78
N LEU A 67 15.48 -17.25 -33.43
CA LEU A 67 14.83 -16.15 -34.15
C LEU A 67 15.35 -14.76 -33.75
N VAL A 68 16.31 -14.69 -32.84
CA VAL A 68 16.83 -13.42 -32.31
C VAL A 68 18.34 -13.34 -32.49
N GLU A 69 18.77 -12.80 -33.64
CA GLU A 69 20.20 -12.54 -33.94
C GLU A 69 20.75 -11.31 -33.19
N SER A 70 19.89 -10.52 -32.52
CA SER A 70 20.25 -9.23 -31.89
C SER A 70 19.51 -8.92 -30.59
N SER A 71 19.09 -9.92 -29.79
CA SER A 71 18.57 -9.63 -28.45
C SER A 71 19.73 -9.14 -27.58
N GLU A 72 19.56 -7.99 -26.94
CA GLU A 72 20.51 -7.44 -25.99
C GLU A 72 20.68 -8.31 -24.73
N LYS A 73 19.73 -9.22 -24.47
CA LYS A 73 19.68 -10.05 -23.26
C LYS A 73 19.95 -11.51 -23.56
N THR A 74 20.82 -12.09 -22.77
CA THR A 74 21.11 -13.53 -22.76
C THR A 74 19.92 -14.31 -22.17
N PRO A 75 19.79 -15.61 -22.50
CA PRO A 75 18.76 -16.46 -21.91
C PRO A 75 18.77 -16.48 -20.36
N ALA A 76 19.96 -16.37 -19.75
CA ALA A 76 20.11 -16.31 -18.30
C ALA A 76 19.56 -14.99 -17.71
N GLU A 77 19.83 -13.86 -18.37
CA GLU A 77 19.28 -12.55 -17.96
C GLU A 77 17.75 -12.50 -18.09
N LEU A 78 17.18 -13.18 -19.09
CA LEU A 78 15.73 -13.31 -19.24
C LEU A 78 15.11 -14.16 -18.13
N GLU A 79 15.79 -15.24 -17.72
CA GLU A 79 15.34 -16.07 -16.60
C GLU A 79 15.37 -15.32 -15.27
N GLU A 80 16.47 -14.60 -14.99
CA GLU A 80 16.59 -13.75 -13.79
C GLU A 80 15.52 -12.65 -13.79
N LEU A 81 15.28 -12.01 -14.94
CA LEU A 81 14.28 -10.96 -15.08
C LEU A 81 12.86 -11.50 -14.87
N GLN A 82 12.54 -12.69 -15.39
CA GLN A 82 11.25 -13.33 -15.11
C GLN A 82 11.09 -13.62 -13.62
N ALA A 83 12.11 -14.21 -12.97
CA ALA A 83 12.06 -14.52 -11.55
C ALA A 83 11.87 -13.25 -10.70
N LYS A 84 12.52 -12.15 -11.08
CA LYS A 84 12.32 -10.84 -10.44
C LYS A 84 10.88 -10.36 -10.55
N TYR A 85 10.27 -10.43 -11.73
CA TYR A 85 8.88 -10.03 -11.92
C TYR A 85 7.90 -10.92 -11.15
N GLU A 86 8.16 -12.23 -11.09
CA GLU A 86 7.35 -13.17 -10.31
C GLU A 86 7.44 -12.88 -8.80
N ALA A 87 8.63 -12.57 -8.28
CA ALA A 87 8.83 -12.15 -6.89
C ALA A 87 8.08 -10.84 -6.59
N GLN A 88 8.16 -9.83 -7.48
CA GLN A 88 7.40 -8.59 -7.32
C GLN A 88 5.88 -8.83 -7.29
N LEU A 89 5.37 -9.77 -8.09
CA LEU A 89 3.95 -10.13 -8.07
C LEU A 89 3.55 -10.80 -6.74
N GLU A 90 4.41 -11.66 -6.19
CA GLU A 90 4.18 -12.28 -4.89
C GLU A 90 4.14 -11.25 -3.75
N GLU A 91 5.04 -10.27 -3.76
CA GLU A 91 5.03 -9.16 -2.81
C GLU A 91 3.73 -8.34 -2.90
N LEU A 92 3.25 -8.02 -4.11
CA LEU A 92 1.96 -7.33 -4.29
C LEU A 92 0.79 -8.16 -3.76
N MET A 93 0.82 -9.49 -3.94
CA MET A 93 -0.20 -10.37 -3.38
C MET A 93 -0.19 -10.38 -1.85
N ALA A 94 1.00 -10.36 -1.23
CA ALA A 94 1.15 -10.24 0.22
C ALA A 94 0.56 -8.91 0.73
N VAL A 95 0.84 -7.79 0.05
CA VAL A 95 0.26 -6.48 0.40
C VAL A 95 -1.27 -6.50 0.29
N MET A 96 -1.83 -7.03 -0.80
CA MET A 96 -3.29 -7.15 -0.95
C MET A 96 -3.92 -7.99 0.16
N LYS A 97 -3.24 -9.05 0.62
CA LYS A 97 -3.67 -9.85 1.75
C LYS A 97 -3.68 -9.01 3.05
N THR A 98 -2.62 -8.27 3.32
CA THR A 98 -2.56 -7.36 4.49
C THR A 98 -3.66 -6.30 4.46
N VAL A 99 -3.99 -5.75 3.30
CA VAL A 99 -5.11 -4.79 3.15
C VAL A 99 -6.44 -5.45 3.51
N LYS A 100 -6.71 -6.65 3.00
CA LYS A 100 -7.94 -7.41 3.34
C LYS A 100 -8.03 -7.70 4.83
N GLU A 101 -6.95 -8.11 5.47
CA GLU A 101 -6.90 -8.33 6.92
C GLU A 101 -7.10 -7.03 7.71
N SER A 102 -6.66 -5.88 7.17
CA SER A 102 -6.85 -4.57 7.78
C SER A 102 -8.32 -4.13 7.78
N GLN A 103 -9.18 -4.73 6.95
CA GLN A 103 -10.61 -4.44 6.92
C GLN A 103 -11.35 -4.87 8.19
N SER A 104 -10.88 -5.91 8.89
CA SER A 104 -11.41 -6.32 10.20
C SER A 104 -10.56 -5.82 11.37
N ALA A 105 -9.35 -5.33 11.10
CA ALA A 105 -8.46 -4.81 12.14
C ALA A 105 -8.94 -3.46 12.73
N VAL A 106 -8.52 -3.24 13.98
CA VAL A 106 -8.60 -1.93 14.65
C VAL A 106 -7.50 -1.04 14.08
N LEU A 107 -7.91 0.08 13.51
CA LEU A 107 -7.01 1.08 12.93
C LEU A 107 -7.09 2.37 13.72
N ASP A 108 -5.98 3.11 13.70
CA ASP A 108 -5.85 4.43 14.32
C ASP A 108 -4.83 5.26 13.54
N ILE A 109 -4.58 6.49 13.98
CA ILE A 109 -3.47 7.30 13.44
C ILE A 109 -2.42 7.58 14.51
N ALA A 110 -1.16 7.64 14.09
CA ALA A 110 -0.03 8.07 14.90
C ALA A 110 0.57 9.36 14.34
N ASP A 111 1.08 10.23 15.20
CA ASP A 111 1.82 11.42 14.77
C ASP A 111 3.24 11.06 14.30
N ALA A 112 4.02 12.08 13.92
CA ALA A 112 5.40 11.91 13.45
C ALA A 112 6.35 11.32 14.50
N GLN A 113 5.97 11.30 15.79
CA GLN A 113 6.73 10.69 16.87
C GLN A 113 6.28 9.26 17.17
N GLY A 114 5.31 8.73 16.42
CA GLY A 114 4.70 7.43 16.67
C GLY A 114 3.71 7.45 17.83
N VAL A 115 3.26 8.63 18.28
CA VAL A 115 2.27 8.71 19.36
C VAL A 115 0.87 8.59 18.76
N ARG A 116 0.13 7.57 19.21
CA ARG A 116 -1.25 7.32 18.77
C ARG A 116 -2.23 8.38 19.27
N VAL A 117 -3.18 8.74 18.41
CA VAL A 117 -4.27 9.67 18.74
C VAL A 117 -5.41 8.97 19.50
N LYS A 118 -5.52 7.64 19.39
CA LYS A 118 -6.57 6.82 20.04
C LYS A 118 -7.97 7.21 19.58
N MET A 119 -8.14 7.51 18.29
CA MET A 119 -9.45 7.89 17.72
C MET A 119 -10.48 6.76 17.86
N ASN A 120 -10.01 5.51 17.83
CA ASN A 120 -10.82 4.31 18.03
C ASN A 120 -11.41 4.19 19.45
N GLU A 121 -10.85 4.92 20.43
CA GLU A 121 -11.36 4.98 21.81
C GLU A 121 -12.26 6.20 22.05
N ARG A 122 -12.25 7.17 21.13
CA ARG A 122 -12.95 8.45 21.23
C ARG A 122 -13.97 8.64 20.10
N LEU A 123 -14.67 7.56 19.76
CA LEU A 123 -15.50 7.46 18.56
C LEU A 123 -16.50 8.62 18.36
N ARG A 124 -17.09 9.11 19.46
CA ARG A 124 -18.10 10.19 19.42
C ARG A 124 -17.50 11.60 19.45
N ASP A 125 -16.23 11.73 19.80
CA ASP A 125 -15.55 13.03 19.82
C ASP A 125 -15.35 13.50 18.38
N ARG A 126 -15.30 14.81 18.17
CA ARG A 126 -15.02 15.33 16.83
C ARG A 126 -13.53 15.17 16.57
N GLY A 127 -13.17 14.79 15.34
CA GLY A 127 -11.76 14.66 14.94
C GLY A 127 -10.96 15.93 15.22
N LEU A 128 -11.58 17.11 15.10
CA LEU A 128 -10.93 18.38 15.37
C LEU A 128 -10.56 18.62 16.85
N ASP A 129 -11.23 17.94 17.78
CA ASP A 129 -10.98 18.08 19.22
C ASP A 129 -9.80 17.22 19.68
N VAL A 130 -9.41 16.23 18.87
CA VAL A 130 -8.40 15.22 19.22
C VAL A 130 -7.15 15.33 18.34
N ILE A 131 -7.29 15.82 17.12
CA ILE A 131 -6.21 15.95 16.13
C ILE A 131 -5.62 17.36 16.17
N LYS A 132 -4.30 17.43 16.33
CA LYS A 132 -3.56 18.69 16.18
C LYS A 132 -3.55 19.14 14.72
N PRO A 133 -3.91 20.40 14.41
CA PRO A 133 -3.90 20.92 13.04
C PRO A 133 -2.48 20.99 12.48
N ARG A 134 -2.37 21.00 11.14
CA ARG A 134 -1.11 21.19 10.39
C ARG A 134 -0.04 20.12 10.65
N GLN A 135 -0.41 18.98 11.22
CA GLN A 135 0.46 17.82 11.36
C GLN A 135 0.12 16.76 10.30
N VAL A 136 1.14 15.98 9.94
CA VAL A 136 0.99 14.77 9.14
C VAL A 136 0.94 13.59 10.10
N TYR A 137 -0.04 12.74 9.90
CA TYR A 137 -0.22 11.52 10.67
C TYR A 137 -0.02 10.31 9.77
N GLU A 138 0.15 9.16 10.40
CA GLU A 138 0.34 7.88 9.71
C GLU A 138 -0.77 6.93 10.12
N LEU A 139 -1.35 6.23 9.14
CA LEU A 139 -2.32 5.17 9.44
C LEU A 139 -1.59 3.98 10.04
N VAL A 140 -2.07 3.51 11.19
CA VAL A 140 -1.47 2.40 11.92
C VAL A 140 -2.50 1.32 12.23
N ARG A 141 -2.07 0.06 12.17
CA ARG A 141 -2.81 -1.08 12.72
C ARG A 141 -2.50 -1.20 14.20
N VAL A 142 -3.54 -1.31 15.02
CA VAL A 142 -3.41 -1.49 16.48
C VAL A 142 -3.32 -2.98 16.79
N GLY A 143 -2.24 -3.39 17.46
CA GLY A 143 -2.04 -4.75 17.96
C GLY A 143 -2.51 -4.93 19.41
N GLU A 144 -2.43 -6.17 19.90
CA GLU A 144 -2.93 -6.56 21.23
C GLU A 144 -2.15 -5.94 22.41
N ASN A 145 -0.87 -5.58 22.22
CA ASN A 145 0.01 -5.05 23.27
C ASN A 145 0.22 -3.53 23.17
N GLU A 146 -0.75 -2.77 22.66
CA GLU A 146 -0.64 -1.34 22.29
C GLU A 146 0.46 -1.01 21.25
N ALA A 147 1.28 -2.00 20.87
CA ALA A 147 2.16 -1.94 19.72
C ALA A 147 1.33 -1.68 18.45
N HIS A 148 1.83 -0.77 17.63
CA HIS A 148 1.15 -0.39 16.40
C HIS A 148 2.11 -0.44 15.24
N THR A 149 1.61 -0.92 14.11
CA THR A 149 2.40 -1.10 12.90
C THR A 149 1.91 -0.11 11.85
N PRO A 150 2.79 0.76 11.32
CA PRO A 150 2.44 1.60 10.18
C PRO A 150 1.93 0.75 9.01
N LEU A 151 0.79 1.14 8.44
CA LEU A 151 0.29 0.54 7.21
C LEU A 151 1.00 1.18 6.02
N LYS A 152 2.31 0.94 5.94
CA LYS A 152 3.21 1.37 4.88
C LYS A 152 3.84 0.17 4.20
N PHE A 153 3.95 0.23 2.88
CA PHE A 153 4.50 -0.84 2.06
C PHE A 153 5.63 -0.32 1.19
N ALA A 154 6.70 -1.10 1.08
CA ALA A 154 7.71 -0.87 0.07
C ALA A 154 7.11 -1.17 -1.31
N ILE A 155 7.57 -0.43 -2.31
CA ILE A 155 7.23 -0.73 -3.71
C ILE A 155 8.16 -1.87 -4.17
N PRO A 156 7.60 -2.96 -4.71
CA PRO A 156 8.39 -4.03 -5.33
C PRO A 156 9.16 -3.55 -6.57
#